data_AF-A0A3A5V4D8-F1
#
_entry.id   AF-A0A3A5V4D8-F1
#
_cell.length_a   1.000
_cell.length_b   1.000
_cell.length_c   1.000
_cell.angle_alpha   90.00
_cell.angle_beta   90.00
_cell.angle_gamma   90.00
#
_symmetry.space_group_name_H-M   'P 1'
#
loop_
_entity.id
_entity.type
_entity.pdbx_description
1 polymer ?
#
loop_
_entity_poly.entity_id
_entity_poly.type
_entity_poly.pdbx_seq_one_letter_code
_entity_poly.pdbx_strand_id
1 'polypeptide(L)'
;MSEAIEATEKVSSTMSEMPFHLRDIKLKFELSNFHPIFSPLDKVRKEVKFMVLLAVTEWDKNLIIALCVGTVAFLLGSLSADIFSGGNPELVGLEGMRKVGSFSFFQLLLGMIGWVWFVYLIWVQFPVMRVHSISMLLIWNGLMFLQVLFHQNNSDFPKDMVLSDMMYGVLIMLVIFFFVYFFWKAVIETRDLHVQIHHVHEDVRVMEKEMREHSLVGWGSLLVFWLINAFYSCWNGVHYVARRSDQNPTYYIMHIISGLLIVPVFMLLMWYPQRMLGSDVRISTTAAITAEIELSQGKLKIEDEAKCPECDAEVELQRESDGQLSVPCPNESCSNKFGIIGTVCSVCKEKFPTRFECKSCGVNLPYIDCVPDLEAW
;
A
#
# COMPACT_ATOMS: atom_id res chain seq x y z
N MET A 1 -15.21 -32.90 15.03
CA MET A 1 -15.94 -31.64 14.71
C MET A 1 -15.97 -30.66 15.89
N SER A 2 -15.96 -31.09 17.15
CA SER A 2 -15.90 -30.17 18.31
C SER A 2 -14.52 -29.53 18.54
N GLU A 3 -13.43 -30.27 18.36
CA GLU A 3 -12.07 -29.73 18.54
C GLU A 3 -11.65 -28.72 17.47
N ALA A 4 -12.19 -28.85 16.25
CA ALA A 4 -11.98 -27.87 15.19
C ALA A 4 -12.66 -26.54 15.52
N ILE A 5 -13.88 -26.57 16.07
CA ILE A 5 -14.60 -25.36 16.51
C ILE A 5 -13.87 -24.70 17.68
N GLU A 6 -13.36 -25.49 18.64
CA GLU A 6 -12.63 -24.98 19.81
C GLU A 6 -11.24 -24.41 19.43
N ALA A 7 -10.60 -24.95 18.39
CA ALA A 7 -9.38 -24.39 17.81
C ALA A 7 -9.65 -23.08 17.07
N THR A 8 -10.75 -22.97 16.32
CA THR A 8 -11.17 -21.71 15.69
C THR A 8 -11.56 -20.66 16.73
N GLU A 9 -12.16 -21.06 17.86
CA GLU A 9 -12.51 -20.17 18.98
C GLU A 9 -11.26 -19.67 19.71
N LYS A 10 -10.26 -20.53 19.93
CA LYS A 10 -8.96 -20.14 20.54
C LYS A 10 -8.09 -19.30 19.61
N VAL A 11 -8.17 -19.50 18.30
CA VAL A 11 -7.47 -18.63 17.33
C VAL A 11 -8.20 -17.28 17.19
N SER A 12 -9.54 -17.28 17.20
CA SER A 12 -10.38 -16.08 17.27
C SER A 12 -10.08 -15.26 18.54
N SER A 13 -9.90 -15.91 19.70
CA SER A 13 -9.59 -15.23 20.96
C SER A 13 -8.19 -14.60 21.04
N THR A 14 -7.34 -14.82 20.03
CA THR A 14 -6.00 -14.21 19.97
C THR A 14 -5.96 -12.99 19.04
N MET A 15 -7.04 -12.72 18.30
CA MET A 15 -7.28 -11.40 17.72
C MET A 15 -7.91 -10.52 18.79
N SER A 16 -7.19 -9.48 19.21
CA SER A 16 -7.60 -8.59 20.30
C SER A 16 -9.04 -8.11 20.11
N GLU A 17 -9.93 -8.59 20.98
CA GLU A 17 -11.32 -8.17 21.07
C GLU A 17 -11.35 -6.63 21.06
N MET A 18 -12.03 -6.03 20.09
CA MET A 18 -12.06 -4.56 19.98
C MET A 18 -12.63 -3.97 21.28
N PRO A 19 -11.99 -2.95 21.88
CA PRO A 19 -12.43 -2.41 23.17
C PRO A 19 -13.85 -1.82 23.13
N PHE A 20 -14.31 -1.45 21.93
CA PHE A 20 -15.67 -1.00 21.63
C PHE A 20 -15.93 -1.13 20.13
N HIS A 21 -17.20 -1.26 19.74
CA HIS A 21 -17.58 -1.40 18.33
C HIS A 21 -17.98 -0.07 17.69
N LEU A 22 -17.83 0.02 16.37
CA LEU A 22 -18.21 1.21 15.61
C LEU A 22 -19.72 1.48 15.73
N ARG A 23 -20.56 0.43 15.76
CA ARG A 23 -22.01 0.54 15.94
C ARG A 23 -22.44 1.24 17.24
N ASP A 24 -21.61 1.20 18.28
CA ASP A 24 -21.94 1.74 19.60
C ASP A 24 -21.62 3.25 19.70
N ILE A 25 -20.94 3.81 18.70
CA ILE A 25 -20.52 5.20 18.68
C ILE A 25 -21.70 6.12 18.34
N LYS A 26 -22.18 6.83 19.37
CA LYS A 26 -23.20 7.88 19.23
C LYS A 26 -22.56 9.25 19.05
N LEU A 27 -23.13 10.06 18.15
CA LEU A 27 -22.82 11.49 18.03
C LEU A 27 -23.69 12.27 19.03
N LYS A 28 -23.13 13.33 19.60
CA LYS A 28 -23.91 14.28 20.43
C LYS A 28 -24.89 15.09 19.58
N PHE A 29 -24.54 15.31 18.32
CA PHE A 29 -25.31 16.12 17.38
C PHE A 29 -25.24 15.51 15.98
N GLU A 30 -26.40 15.21 15.38
CA GLU A 30 -26.53 14.69 14.03
C GLU A 30 -26.99 15.83 13.09
N LEU A 31 -26.17 16.11 12.08
CA LEU A 31 -26.44 17.14 11.06
C LEU A 31 -27.59 16.72 10.13
N SER A 32 -27.89 15.42 10.04
CA SER A 32 -29.09 14.89 9.38
C SER A 32 -30.39 15.46 9.94
N ASN A 33 -30.40 15.92 11.19
CA ASN A 33 -31.55 16.58 11.80
C ASN A 33 -31.84 17.95 11.18
N PHE A 34 -30.84 18.61 10.59
CA PHE A 34 -31.05 19.84 9.84
C PHE A 34 -31.50 19.55 8.41
N HIS A 35 -30.82 18.64 7.71
CA HIS A 35 -31.20 18.24 6.35
C HIS A 35 -30.64 16.84 6.00
N PRO A 36 -31.41 15.95 5.34
CA PRO A 36 -30.96 14.58 5.00
C PRO A 36 -29.67 14.49 4.16
N ILE A 37 -29.34 15.56 3.43
CA ILE A 37 -28.12 15.67 2.62
C ILE A 37 -26.83 15.54 3.44
N PHE A 38 -26.88 15.83 4.75
CA PHE A 38 -25.73 15.75 5.64
C PHE A 38 -25.54 14.37 6.29
N SER A 39 -26.38 13.38 5.96
CA SER A 39 -26.23 12.01 6.46
C SER A 39 -24.86 11.36 6.16
N PRO A 40 -24.21 11.58 4.99
CA PRO A 40 -22.87 11.03 4.76
C PRO A 40 -21.82 11.69 5.66
N LEU A 41 -22.00 12.97 5.99
CA LEU A 41 -21.08 13.72 6.85
C LEU A 41 -21.17 13.21 8.30
N ASP A 42 -22.36 12.86 8.79
CA ASP A 42 -22.51 12.24 10.10
C ASP A 42 -21.88 10.84 10.15
N LYS A 43 -21.95 10.06 9.07
CA LYS A 43 -21.23 8.78 8.96
C LYS A 43 -19.72 8.99 9.08
N VAL A 44 -19.16 9.92 8.32
CA VAL A 44 -17.73 10.27 8.41
C VAL A 44 -17.35 10.71 9.83
N ARG A 45 -18.16 11.56 10.47
CA ARG A 45 -17.90 12.04 11.84
C ARG A 45 -17.92 10.90 12.87
N LYS A 46 -18.84 9.93 12.72
CA LYS A 46 -18.90 8.73 13.58
C LYS A 46 -17.62 7.92 13.45
N GLU A 47 -17.21 7.62 12.23
CA GLU A 47 -16.00 6.83 11.96
C GLU A 47 -14.72 7.56 12.37
N VAL A 48 -14.59 8.87 12.12
CA VAL A 48 -13.45 9.66 12.60
C VAL A 48 -13.37 9.68 14.12
N LYS A 49 -14.50 9.85 14.80
CA LYS A 49 -14.55 9.78 16.26
C LYS A 49 -14.12 8.40 16.76
N PHE A 50 -14.59 7.33 16.13
CA PHE A 50 -14.19 5.96 16.45
C PHE A 50 -12.68 5.78 16.33
N MET A 51 -12.10 6.16 15.19
CA MET A 51 -10.66 6.05 14.94
C MET A 51 -9.82 6.81 15.96
N VAL A 52 -10.20 8.05 16.28
CA VAL A 52 -9.46 8.87 17.25
C VAL A 52 -9.55 8.29 18.66
N LEU A 53 -10.74 7.84 19.08
CA LEU A 53 -10.90 7.19 20.38
C LEU A 53 -10.05 5.93 20.47
N LEU A 54 -10.06 5.11 19.41
CA LEU A 54 -9.30 3.87 19.35
C LEU A 54 -7.79 4.14 19.38
N ALA A 55 -7.34 5.17 18.65
CA ALA A 55 -5.94 5.61 18.67
C ALA A 55 -5.50 6.03 20.07
N VAL A 56 -6.31 6.84 20.77
CA VAL A 56 -5.99 7.29 22.13
C VAL A 56 -5.93 6.12 23.13
N THR A 57 -6.74 5.07 22.94
CA THR A 57 -6.74 3.90 23.82
C THR A 57 -5.61 2.92 23.54
N GLU A 58 -5.21 2.76 22.27
CA GLU A 58 -4.29 1.70 21.86
C GLU A 58 -2.87 2.18 21.52
N TRP A 59 -2.65 3.49 21.34
CA TRP A 59 -1.32 3.99 21.00
C TRP A 59 -0.33 3.73 22.13
N ASP A 60 0.67 2.92 21.80
CA ASP A 60 1.73 2.53 22.71
C ASP A 60 2.81 3.61 22.80
N LYS A 61 3.75 3.40 23.73
CA LYS A 61 4.88 4.32 23.92
C LYS A 61 5.71 4.47 22.65
N ASN A 62 5.84 3.42 21.84
CA ASN A 62 6.66 3.47 20.65
C ASN A 62 6.04 4.33 19.55
N LEU A 63 4.72 4.25 19.35
CA LEU A 63 3.98 5.15 18.45
C LEU A 63 4.09 6.59 18.90
N ILE A 64 3.98 6.86 20.20
CA ILE A 64 4.16 8.23 20.73
C ILE A 64 5.59 8.73 20.49
N ILE A 65 6.61 7.89 20.70
CA ILE A 65 8.00 8.23 20.37
C ILE A 65 8.14 8.55 18.88
N ALA A 66 7.56 7.74 17.99
CA ALA A 66 7.59 8.00 16.56
C ALA A 66 6.94 9.34 16.20
N LEU A 67 5.79 9.67 16.80
CA LEU A 67 5.13 10.96 16.61
C LEU A 67 6.04 12.11 17.06
N CYS A 68 6.64 12.01 18.24
CA CYS A 68 7.54 13.02 18.78
C CYS A 68 8.76 13.22 17.88
N VAL A 69 9.40 12.13 17.42
CA VAL A 69 10.56 12.19 16.53
C VAL A 69 10.20 12.87 15.20
N GLY A 70 9.08 12.47 14.56
CA GLY A 70 8.63 13.09 13.31
C GLY A 70 8.28 14.57 13.47
N THR A 71 7.64 14.93 14.59
CA THR A 71 7.29 16.32 14.91
C THR A 71 8.55 17.17 15.12
N VAL A 72 9.52 16.66 15.88
CA VAL A 72 10.81 17.35 16.09
C VAL A 72 11.59 17.46 14.79
N ALA A 73 11.63 16.42 13.96
CA ALA A 73 12.29 16.46 12.65
C ALA A 73 11.68 17.52 11.73
N PHE A 74 10.34 17.62 11.70
CA PHE A 74 9.65 18.69 10.97
C PHE A 74 10.02 20.07 11.52
N LEU A 75 9.94 20.28 12.84
CA LEU A 75 10.26 21.57 13.45
C LEU A 75 11.71 21.99 13.22
N LEU A 76 12.66 21.06 13.31
CA LEU A 76 14.07 21.31 13.00
C LEU A 76 14.25 21.74 11.54
N GLY A 77 13.52 21.14 10.60
CA GLY A 77 13.56 21.56 9.19
C GLY A 77 12.94 22.93 8.95
N SER A 78 11.81 23.22 9.61
CA SER A 78 11.01 24.41 9.33
C SER A 78 11.48 25.65 10.10
N LEU A 79 11.99 25.51 11.33
CA LEU A 79 12.37 26.61 12.23
C LEU A 79 13.83 27.07 12.06
N SER A 80 14.34 27.17 10.83
CA SER A 80 15.70 27.65 10.61
C SER A 80 15.76 29.18 10.55
N ALA A 81 16.77 29.78 11.19
CA ALA A 81 17.02 31.22 11.14
C ALA A 81 17.29 31.73 9.71
N ASP A 82 17.88 30.89 8.85
CA ASP A 82 18.13 31.24 7.45
C ASP A 82 16.83 31.24 6.63
N ILE A 83 15.86 30.39 6.99
CA ILE A 83 14.52 30.40 6.39
C ILE A 83 13.75 31.63 6.85
N PHE A 84 13.79 31.94 8.14
CA PHE A 84 13.10 33.11 8.71
C PHE A 84 13.62 34.45 8.18
N SER A 85 14.92 34.55 7.89
CA SER A 85 15.51 35.75 7.28
C SER A 85 15.30 35.84 5.77
N GLY A 86 14.83 34.77 5.12
CA GLY A 86 14.63 34.68 3.66
C GLY A 86 15.90 34.40 2.85
N GLY A 87 17.07 34.37 3.50
CA GLY A 87 18.37 34.09 2.87
C GLY A 87 18.78 35.09 1.78
N ASN A 88 19.90 34.81 1.10
CA ASN A 88 20.36 35.58 -0.06
C ASN A 88 20.10 34.82 -1.37
N PRO A 89 19.33 35.38 -2.32
CA PRO A 89 18.97 34.73 -3.59
C PRO A 89 20.15 34.45 -4.53
N GLU A 90 21.24 35.20 -4.42
CA GLU A 90 22.40 35.06 -5.31
C GLU A 90 23.25 33.84 -4.96
N LEU A 91 23.03 33.27 -3.77
CA LEU A 91 23.82 32.16 -3.25
C LEU A 91 23.02 30.85 -3.40
N VAL A 92 23.30 30.13 -4.48
CA VAL A 92 22.65 28.85 -4.80
C VAL A 92 23.65 27.68 -4.79
N GLY A 93 23.14 26.47 -4.60
CA GLY A 93 23.93 25.24 -4.66
C GLY A 93 24.99 25.13 -3.55
N LEU A 94 26.17 24.61 -3.91
CA LEU A 94 27.25 24.34 -2.95
C LEU A 94 27.80 25.61 -2.28
N GLU A 95 27.78 26.74 -3.00
CA GLU A 95 28.22 28.02 -2.49
C GLU A 95 27.24 28.60 -1.46
N GLY A 96 25.93 28.44 -1.71
CA GLY A 96 24.89 28.73 -0.73
C GLY A 96 25.04 27.90 0.54
N MET A 97 25.24 26.58 0.41
CA MET A 97 25.42 25.68 1.56
C MET A 97 26.64 26.04 2.42
N ARG A 98 27.71 26.58 1.84
CA ARG A 98 28.91 27.00 2.58
C ARG A 98 28.73 28.29 3.36
N LYS A 99 27.75 29.12 3.00
CA LYS A 99 27.44 30.39 3.67
C LYS A 99 26.30 30.29 4.68
N VAL A 100 25.66 29.12 4.80
CA VAL A 100 24.70 28.81 5.86
C VAL A 100 25.38 28.95 7.22
N GLY A 101 24.71 29.57 8.18
CA GLY A 101 25.26 29.71 9.54
C GLY A 101 25.52 28.35 10.19
N SER A 102 26.59 28.21 10.97
CA SER A 102 26.97 26.91 11.57
C SER A 102 25.84 26.27 12.39
N PHE A 103 25.01 27.08 13.05
CA PHE A 103 23.84 26.61 13.78
C PHE A 103 22.75 26.06 12.86
N SER A 104 22.36 26.82 11.82
CA SER A 104 21.39 26.37 10.80
C SER A 104 21.85 25.11 10.07
N PHE A 105 23.16 25.00 9.78
CA PHE A 105 23.74 23.82 9.17
C PHE A 105 23.62 22.58 10.08
N PHE A 106 23.94 22.72 11.37
CA PHE A 106 23.77 21.64 12.35
C PHE A 106 22.30 21.25 12.52
N GLN A 107 21.40 22.23 12.57
CA GLN A 107 19.96 22.01 12.65
C GLN A 107 19.43 21.24 11.42
N LEU A 108 19.88 21.58 10.22
CA LEU A 108 19.52 20.89 8.98
C LEU A 108 20.01 19.43 8.99
N LEU A 109 21.26 19.19 9.42
CA LEU A 109 21.80 17.83 9.54
C LEU A 109 21.01 16.99 10.56
N LEU A 110 20.71 17.56 11.73
CA LEU A 110 19.93 16.90 12.77
C LEU A 110 18.50 16.61 12.30
N GLY A 111 17.89 17.54 11.54
CA GLY A 111 16.60 17.35 10.90
C GLY A 111 16.60 16.18 9.92
N MET A 112 17.62 16.06 9.07
CA MET A 112 17.76 14.91 8.16
C MET A 112 17.91 13.58 8.91
N ILE A 113 18.74 13.54 9.96
CA ILE A 113 18.88 12.34 10.81
C ILE A 113 17.53 12.00 11.47
N GLY A 114 16.81 13.02 11.96
CA GLY A 114 15.48 12.86 12.55
C GLY A 114 14.47 12.27 11.57
N TRP A 115 14.48 12.70 10.31
CA TRP A 115 13.61 12.13 9.27
C TRP A 115 13.97 10.68 8.94
N VAL A 116 15.25 10.34 8.83
CA VAL A 116 15.69 8.94 8.60
C VAL A 116 15.27 8.05 9.78
N TRP A 117 15.44 8.54 11.01
CA TRP A 117 14.98 7.85 12.21
C TRP A 117 13.45 7.68 12.21
N PHE A 118 12.70 8.73 11.86
CA PHE A 118 11.25 8.66 11.76
C PHE A 118 10.79 7.61 10.73
N VAL A 119 11.39 7.59 9.53
CA VAL A 119 11.11 6.56 8.51
C VAL A 119 11.38 5.16 9.05
N TYR A 120 12.51 4.96 9.74
CA TYR A 120 12.82 3.69 10.37
C TYR A 120 11.76 3.27 11.41
N LEU A 121 11.31 4.18 12.27
CA LEU A 121 10.27 3.88 13.26
C LEU A 121 8.94 3.51 12.59
N ILE A 122 8.52 4.26 11.58
CA ILE A 122 7.30 3.97 10.80
C ILE A 122 7.41 2.60 10.13
N TRP A 123 8.57 2.26 9.57
CA TRP A 123 8.81 0.96 8.94
C TRP A 123 8.68 -0.20 9.93
N VAL A 124 9.28 -0.05 11.12
CA VAL A 124 9.27 -1.08 12.17
C VAL A 124 7.87 -1.24 12.76
N GLN A 125 7.19 -0.14 13.07
CA GLN A 125 5.86 -0.17 13.69
C GLN A 125 4.76 -0.58 12.72
N PHE A 126 4.93 -0.29 11.44
CA PHE A 126 3.91 -0.55 10.44
C PHE A 126 4.33 -1.56 9.35
N PRO A 127 4.56 -2.84 9.69
CA PRO A 127 5.07 -3.83 8.74
C PRO A 127 4.17 -4.07 7.52
N VAL A 128 2.86 -4.05 7.71
CA VAL A 128 1.87 -4.25 6.64
C VAL A 128 1.82 -3.06 5.68
N MET A 129 2.09 -1.85 6.19
CA MET A 129 2.03 -0.61 5.43
C MET A 129 3.38 -0.13 4.91
N ARG A 130 4.48 -0.90 5.03
CA ARG A 130 5.86 -0.45 4.73
C ARG A 130 6.02 0.24 3.38
N VAL A 131 5.53 -0.39 2.32
CA VAL A 131 5.68 0.15 0.95
C VAL A 131 4.83 1.40 0.77
N HIS A 132 3.62 1.39 1.32
CA HIS A 132 2.67 2.49 1.21
C HIS A 132 3.08 3.69 2.05
N SER A 133 3.70 3.48 3.21
CA SER A 133 4.20 4.56 4.07
C SER A 133 5.36 5.31 3.41
N ILE A 134 6.30 4.59 2.79
CA ILE A 134 7.38 5.19 1.99
C ILE A 134 6.78 5.94 0.79
N SER A 135 5.84 5.34 0.08
CA SER A 135 5.17 5.97 -1.07
C SER A 135 4.48 7.27 -0.66
N MET A 136 3.80 7.32 0.48
CA MET A 136 3.15 8.52 1.00
C MET A 136 4.14 9.61 1.42
N LEU A 137 5.31 9.25 1.95
CA LEU A 137 6.39 10.22 2.21
C LEU A 137 6.99 10.77 0.92
N LEU A 138 7.13 9.94 -0.12
CA LEU A 138 7.54 10.40 -1.45
C LEU A 138 6.49 11.33 -2.07
N ILE A 139 5.20 11.04 -1.89
CA ILE A 139 4.11 11.93 -2.32
C ILE A 139 4.19 13.27 -1.59
N TRP A 140 4.42 13.29 -0.28
CA TRP A 140 4.57 14.54 0.46
C TRP A 140 5.75 15.38 -0.05
N ASN A 141 6.91 14.76 -0.31
CA ASN A 141 8.04 15.44 -0.93
C ASN A 141 7.75 15.87 -2.38
N GLY A 142 7.01 15.06 -3.13
CA GLY A 142 6.53 15.39 -4.46
C GLY A 142 5.61 16.62 -4.46
N LEU A 143 4.75 16.77 -3.45
CA LEU A 143 3.93 17.96 -3.25
C LEU A 143 4.79 19.20 -2.97
N MET A 144 5.84 19.10 -2.16
CA MET A 144 6.79 20.21 -1.96
C MET A 144 7.45 20.60 -3.29
N PHE A 145 7.97 19.63 -4.03
CA PHE A 145 8.65 19.86 -5.31
C PHE A 145 7.71 20.45 -6.37
N LEU A 146 6.48 19.95 -6.44
CA LEU A 146 5.39 20.49 -7.25
C LEU A 146 5.18 21.99 -6.96
N GLN A 147 5.08 22.38 -5.70
CA GLN A 147 4.86 23.76 -5.32
C GLN A 147 6.03 24.66 -5.72
N VAL A 148 7.28 24.17 -5.63
CA VAL A 148 8.46 24.89 -6.11
C VAL A 148 8.35 25.18 -7.60
N LEU A 149 7.96 24.21 -8.41
CA LEU A 149 7.79 24.41 -9.86
C LEU A 149 6.68 25.40 -10.20
N PHE A 150 5.59 25.43 -9.44
CA PHE A 150 4.54 26.43 -9.62
C PHE A 150 4.99 27.86 -9.29
N HIS A 151 5.88 28.01 -8.30
CA HIS A 151 6.32 29.33 -7.85
C HIS A 151 7.62 29.82 -8.53
N GLN A 152 8.37 28.95 -9.21
CA GLN A 152 9.67 29.30 -9.80
C GLN A 152 9.57 30.48 -10.77
N ASN A 153 8.57 30.46 -11.65
CA ASN A 153 8.33 31.52 -12.64
C ASN A 153 7.17 32.46 -12.23
N ASN A 154 6.40 32.10 -11.20
CA ASN A 154 5.22 32.84 -10.74
C ASN A 154 5.24 32.96 -9.21
N SER A 155 5.93 33.97 -8.66
CA SER A 155 6.09 34.13 -7.21
C SER A 155 4.77 34.32 -6.45
N ASP A 156 3.73 34.84 -7.11
CA ASP A 156 2.41 35.12 -6.55
C ASP A 156 1.34 34.05 -6.86
N PHE A 157 1.76 32.86 -7.33
CA PHE A 157 0.86 31.75 -7.67
C PHE A 157 -0.20 31.51 -6.56
N PRO A 158 -1.51 31.43 -6.89
CA PRO A 158 -2.10 31.29 -8.22
C PRO A 158 -2.49 32.58 -8.94
N LYS A 159 -2.11 33.77 -8.42
CA LYS A 159 -2.42 35.03 -9.09
C LYS A 159 -1.54 35.20 -10.33
N ASP A 160 -2.13 35.76 -11.39
CA ASP A 160 -1.45 36.07 -12.66
C ASP A 160 -0.68 34.88 -13.28
N MET A 161 -1.17 33.66 -13.06
CA MET A 161 -0.51 32.44 -13.50
C MET A 161 -0.49 32.28 -15.03
N VAL A 162 0.68 31.93 -15.57
CA VAL A 162 0.85 31.52 -16.96
C VAL A 162 0.84 29.99 -17.04
N LEU A 163 -0.14 29.41 -17.75
CA LEU A 163 -0.33 27.95 -17.82
C LEU A 163 0.87 27.20 -18.42
N SER A 164 1.58 27.80 -19.39
CA SER A 164 2.74 27.18 -20.04
C SER A 164 3.85 26.83 -19.04
N ASP A 165 4.01 27.66 -18.01
CA ASP A 165 5.13 27.59 -17.09
C ASP A 165 4.91 26.53 -16.00
N MET A 166 3.67 26.04 -15.89
CA MET A 166 3.24 25.08 -14.87
C MET A 166 3.19 23.64 -15.37
N MET A 167 3.52 23.38 -16.64
CA MET A 167 3.34 22.06 -17.28
C MET A 167 3.96 20.91 -16.46
N TYR A 168 5.20 21.08 -15.99
CA TYR A 168 5.90 20.07 -15.19
C TYR A 168 5.24 19.84 -13.82
N GLY A 169 4.74 20.92 -13.19
CA GLY A 169 4.00 20.80 -11.95
C GLY A 169 2.68 20.05 -12.15
N VAL A 170 1.91 20.39 -13.20
CA VAL A 170 0.65 19.69 -13.50
C VAL A 170 0.90 18.20 -13.75
N LEU A 171 1.97 17.82 -14.44
CA LEU A 171 2.34 16.42 -14.65
C LEU A 171 2.59 15.69 -13.33
N ILE A 172 3.36 16.29 -12.41
CA ILE A 172 3.64 15.71 -11.09
C ILE A 172 2.35 15.59 -10.26
N MET A 173 1.46 16.58 -10.33
CA MET A 173 0.16 16.53 -9.66
C MET A 173 -0.68 15.33 -10.14
N LEU A 174 -0.72 15.05 -11.44
CA LEU A 174 -1.42 13.88 -11.98
C LEU A 174 -0.82 12.57 -11.48
N VAL A 175 0.51 12.46 -11.45
CA VAL A 175 1.21 11.28 -10.90
C VAL A 175 0.89 11.09 -9.42
N ILE A 176 0.87 12.17 -8.63
CA ILE A 176 0.49 12.13 -7.21
C ILE A 176 -0.95 11.64 -7.04
N PHE A 177 -1.91 12.18 -7.81
CA PHE A 177 -3.30 11.72 -7.73
C PHE A 177 -3.44 10.25 -8.12
N PHE A 178 -2.69 9.79 -9.12
CA PHE A 178 -2.67 8.38 -9.50
C PHE A 178 -2.19 7.49 -8.34
N PHE A 179 -1.07 7.83 -7.68
CA PHE A 179 -0.56 7.03 -6.56
C PHE A 179 -1.46 7.11 -5.32
N VAL A 180 -2.05 8.26 -5.01
CA VAL A 180 -3.02 8.39 -3.90
C VAL A 180 -4.27 7.54 -4.19
N TYR A 181 -4.77 7.55 -5.42
CA TYR A 181 -5.89 6.70 -5.83
C TYR A 181 -5.53 5.21 -5.70
N PHE A 182 -4.35 4.81 -6.19
CA PHE A 182 -3.88 3.44 -6.08
C PHE A 182 -3.77 3.00 -4.62
N PHE A 183 -3.22 3.85 -3.75
CA PHE A 183 -3.14 3.59 -2.31
C PHE A 183 -4.51 3.44 -1.67
N TRP A 184 -5.43 4.38 -1.96
CA TRP A 184 -6.81 4.34 -1.48
C TRP A 184 -7.50 3.03 -1.88
N LYS A 185 -7.35 2.63 -3.15
CA LYS A 185 -7.92 1.40 -3.70
C LYS A 185 -7.31 0.14 -3.09
N ALA A 186 -6.00 0.08 -2.94
CA ALA A 186 -5.30 -1.08 -2.36
C ALA A 186 -5.79 -1.37 -0.94
N VAL A 187 -5.96 -0.34 -0.11
CA VAL A 187 -6.44 -0.49 1.27
C VAL A 187 -7.90 -0.97 1.32
N ILE A 188 -8.78 -0.37 0.50
CA ILE A 188 -10.19 -0.76 0.42
C ILE A 188 -10.34 -2.23 0.00
N GLU A 189 -9.66 -2.62 -1.09
CA GLU A 189 -9.72 -3.98 -1.64
C GLU A 189 -9.14 -5.02 -0.67
N THR A 190 -8.01 -4.70 -0.03
CA THR A 190 -7.41 -5.61 0.96
C THR A 190 -8.34 -5.82 2.15
N ARG A 191 -9.00 -4.76 2.62
CA ARG A 191 -9.99 -4.86 3.71
C ARG A 191 -11.21 -5.66 3.29
N ASP A 192 -11.74 -5.46 2.08
CA ASP A 192 -12.90 -6.22 1.61
C ASP A 192 -12.57 -7.72 1.52
N LEU A 193 -11.38 -8.05 1.03
CA LEU A 193 -10.87 -9.41 0.99
C LEU A 193 -10.68 -9.99 2.41
N HIS A 194 -10.13 -9.23 3.34
CA HIS A 194 -9.96 -9.65 4.73
C HIS A 194 -11.30 -10.04 5.38
N VAL A 195 -12.34 -9.22 5.21
CA VAL A 195 -13.69 -9.53 5.73
C VAL A 195 -14.25 -10.79 5.09
N GLN A 196 -14.06 -10.98 3.78
CA GLN A 196 -14.54 -12.17 3.07
C GLN A 196 -13.84 -13.47 3.51
N ILE A 197 -12.58 -13.40 3.93
CA ILE A 197 -11.82 -14.59 4.36
C ILE A 197 -12.06 -14.90 5.84
N HIS A 198 -12.01 -13.89 6.71
CA HIS A 198 -12.01 -14.09 8.16
C HIS A 198 -13.38 -13.96 8.84
N HIS A 199 -14.33 -13.28 8.19
CA HIS A 199 -15.66 -13.02 8.74
C HIS A 199 -16.77 -13.56 7.84
N VAL A 200 -16.49 -14.61 7.06
CA VAL A 200 -17.49 -15.27 6.23
C VAL A 200 -18.57 -15.90 7.10
N HIS A 201 -19.82 -15.64 6.75
CA HIS A 201 -20.96 -16.23 7.42
C HIS A 201 -22.04 -16.54 6.39
N GLU A 202 -22.77 -17.64 6.58
CA GLU A 202 -23.87 -18.04 5.70
C GLU A 202 -25.04 -17.01 5.69
N ASP A 203 -25.13 -16.16 6.71
CA ASP A 203 -26.15 -15.12 6.81
C ASP A 203 -25.57 -13.80 6.31
N VAL A 204 -26.11 -13.33 5.18
CA VAL A 204 -25.75 -12.05 4.56
C VAL A 204 -25.87 -10.87 5.52
N ARG A 205 -26.78 -10.93 6.51
CA ARG A 205 -26.96 -9.85 7.49
C ARG A 205 -25.84 -9.77 8.52
N VAL A 206 -25.24 -10.91 8.84
CA VAL A 206 -24.06 -10.95 9.73
C VAL A 206 -22.86 -10.41 8.96
N MET A 207 -22.67 -10.86 7.71
CA MET A 207 -21.62 -10.34 6.83
C MET A 207 -21.72 -8.81 6.61
N GLU A 208 -22.92 -8.28 6.35
CA GLU A 208 -23.13 -6.82 6.20
C GLU A 208 -22.79 -6.03 7.48
N LYS A 209 -23.00 -6.63 8.66
CA LYS A 209 -22.62 -6.02 9.94
C LYS A 209 -21.10 -6.00 10.09
N GLU A 210 -20.41 -7.10 9.77
CA GLU A 210 -18.95 -7.16 9.84
C GLU A 210 -18.28 -6.22 8.82
N MET A 211 -18.83 -6.11 7.60
CA MET A 211 -18.40 -5.09 6.63
C MET A 211 -18.60 -3.66 7.14
N ARG A 212 -19.66 -3.42 7.91
CA ARG A 212 -19.92 -2.10 8.51
C ARG A 212 -18.95 -1.80 9.64
N GLU A 213 -18.63 -2.77 10.49
CA GLU A 213 -17.63 -2.61 11.56
C GLU A 213 -16.24 -2.29 10.98
N HIS A 214 -15.90 -2.87 9.82
CA HIS A 214 -14.66 -2.59 9.08
C HIS A 214 -14.82 -1.47 8.02
N SER A 215 -15.73 -0.53 8.23
CA SER A 215 -15.92 0.60 7.31
C SER A 215 -14.68 1.51 7.28
N LEU A 216 -14.20 1.82 6.07
CA LEU A 216 -13.04 2.70 5.82
C LEU A 216 -13.44 4.08 5.27
N VAL A 217 -14.71 4.50 5.43
CA VAL A 217 -15.19 5.78 4.89
C VAL A 217 -14.55 6.97 5.64
N GLY A 218 -14.43 6.87 6.97
CA GLY A 218 -13.71 7.83 7.79
C GLY A 218 -12.22 7.85 7.49
N TRP A 219 -11.60 6.69 7.25
CA TRP A 219 -10.19 6.64 6.85
C TRP A 219 -9.95 7.31 5.49
N GLY A 220 -10.85 7.07 4.52
CA GLY A 220 -10.79 7.74 3.22
C GLY A 220 -10.92 9.27 3.35
N SER A 221 -11.74 9.77 4.27
CA SER A 221 -11.82 11.21 4.52
C SER A 221 -10.56 11.78 5.18
N LEU A 222 -9.91 11.02 6.06
CA LEU A 222 -8.59 11.37 6.60
C LEU A 222 -7.53 11.44 5.51
N LEU A 223 -7.60 10.57 4.49
CA LEU A 223 -6.64 10.58 3.39
C LEU A 223 -6.77 11.85 2.54
N VAL A 224 -8.01 12.23 2.22
CA VAL A 224 -8.30 13.49 1.53
C VAL A 224 -7.86 14.69 2.36
N PHE A 225 -8.16 14.67 3.66
CA PHE A 225 -7.76 15.73 4.58
C PHE A 225 -6.23 15.86 4.69
N TRP A 226 -5.51 14.75 4.78
CA TRP A 226 -4.05 14.72 4.76
C TRP A 226 -3.50 15.33 3.49
N LEU A 227 -4.05 14.98 2.32
CA LEU A 227 -3.61 15.49 1.03
C LEU A 227 -3.82 17.00 0.91
N ILE A 228 -5.00 17.50 1.31
CA ILE A 228 -5.31 18.93 1.30
C ILE A 228 -4.40 19.69 2.28
N ASN A 229 -4.22 19.17 3.49
CA ASN A 229 -3.38 19.80 4.50
C ASN A 229 -1.90 19.80 4.10
N ALA A 230 -1.42 18.71 3.49
CA ALA A 230 -0.07 18.63 2.92
C ALA A 230 0.10 19.64 1.79
N PHE A 231 -0.82 19.68 0.82
CA PHE A 231 -0.78 20.66 -0.26
C PHE A 231 -0.78 22.10 0.28
N TYR A 232 -1.66 22.41 1.24
CA TYR A 232 -1.74 23.73 1.87
C TYR A 232 -0.46 24.10 2.61
N SER A 233 0.12 23.18 3.39
CA SER A 233 1.39 23.40 4.07
C SER A 233 2.53 23.65 3.08
N CYS A 234 2.63 22.82 2.04
CA CYS A 234 3.66 22.95 1.01
C CYS A 234 3.53 24.29 0.26
N TRP A 235 2.30 24.67 -0.09
CA TRP A 235 2.01 25.95 -0.76
C TRP A 235 2.45 27.11 0.12
N ASN A 236 2.04 27.17 1.39
CA ASN A 236 2.42 28.25 2.30
C ASN A 236 3.94 28.36 2.49
N GLY A 237 4.63 27.23 2.64
CA GLY A 237 6.08 27.21 2.82
C GLY A 237 6.82 27.73 1.60
N VAL A 238 6.47 27.24 0.40
CA VAL A 238 7.10 27.69 -0.85
C VAL A 238 6.71 29.14 -1.17
N HIS A 239 5.45 29.53 -0.95
CA HIS A 239 4.98 30.88 -1.21
C HIS A 239 5.72 31.92 -0.35
N TYR A 240 5.99 31.60 0.91
CA TYR A 240 6.81 32.44 1.78
C TYR A 240 8.24 32.63 1.24
N VAL A 241 8.88 31.56 0.77
CA VAL A 241 10.24 31.61 0.21
C VAL A 241 10.28 32.31 -1.16
N ALA A 242 9.25 32.11 -1.99
CA ALA A 242 9.13 32.76 -3.30
C ALA A 242 8.98 34.28 -3.16
N ARG A 243 8.24 34.75 -2.15
CA ARG A 243 8.01 36.18 -1.84
C ARG A 243 8.99 36.76 -0.83
N ARG A 244 10.25 36.29 -0.83
CA ARG A 244 11.27 36.74 0.14
C ARG A 244 11.52 38.25 0.21
N SER A 245 11.13 39.01 -0.82
CA SER A 245 11.21 40.48 -0.86
C SER A 245 10.04 41.20 -0.16
N ASP A 246 8.91 40.52 0.02
CA ASP A 246 7.69 41.03 0.67
C ASP A 246 7.25 40.02 1.73
N GLN A 247 8.02 39.98 2.82
CA GLN A 247 7.90 38.95 3.85
C GLN A 247 6.63 39.15 4.69
N ASN A 248 5.57 38.43 4.33
CA ASN A 248 4.43 38.25 5.21
C ASN A 248 4.64 37.00 6.10
N PRO A 249 4.85 37.15 7.42
CA PRO A 249 5.10 36.03 8.33
C PRO A 249 3.89 35.11 8.49
N THR A 250 2.69 35.53 8.07
CA THR A 250 1.47 34.70 8.15
C THR A 250 1.63 33.40 7.37
N TYR A 251 2.22 33.43 6.17
CA TYR A 251 2.42 32.21 5.37
C TYR A 251 3.36 31.22 6.07
N TYR A 252 4.42 31.72 6.70
CA TYR A 252 5.33 30.89 7.48
C TYR A 252 4.65 30.24 8.70
N ILE A 253 3.85 31.00 9.46
CA ILE A 253 3.08 30.46 10.59
C ILE A 253 2.08 29.39 10.13
N MET A 254 1.38 29.65 9.02
CA MET A 254 0.43 28.69 8.44
C MET A 254 1.13 27.40 7.99
N HIS A 255 2.33 27.49 7.41
CA HIS A 255 3.15 26.32 7.08
C HIS A 255 3.47 25.48 8.31
N ILE A 256 3.86 26.10 9.43
CA ILE A 256 4.19 25.40 10.67
C ILE A 256 2.95 24.71 11.26
N ILE A 257 1.84 25.44 11.41
CA ILE A 257 0.62 24.90 12.03
C ILE A 257 0.08 23.73 11.20
N SER A 258 -0.04 23.91 9.89
CA SER A 258 -0.50 22.85 8.99
C SER A 258 0.48 21.66 8.98
N GLY A 259 1.79 21.91 8.95
CA GLY A 259 2.80 20.86 8.93
C GLY A 259 2.87 20.03 10.20
N LEU A 260 2.70 20.65 11.38
CA LEU A 260 2.55 19.95 12.66
C LEU A 260 1.37 18.98 12.66
N LEU A 261 0.33 19.28 11.90
CA LEU A 261 -0.85 18.45 11.78
C LEU A 261 -0.68 17.31 10.76
N ILE A 262 0.25 17.42 9.79
CA ILE A 262 0.50 16.38 8.78
C ILE A 262 1.01 15.09 9.44
N VAL A 263 1.96 15.19 10.38
CA VAL A 263 2.62 14.04 11.01
C VAL A 263 1.64 13.14 11.78
N PRO A 264 0.80 13.63 12.72
CA PRO A 264 -0.16 12.77 13.42
C PRO A 264 -1.22 12.19 12.48
N VAL A 265 -1.68 12.94 11.48
CA VAL A 265 -2.65 12.42 10.49
C VAL A 265 -2.01 11.35 9.62
N PHE A 266 -0.75 11.52 9.20
CA PHE A 266 0.02 10.51 8.48
C PHE A 266 0.11 9.21 9.29
N MET A 267 0.43 9.31 10.59
CA MET A 267 0.49 8.15 11.47
C MET A 267 -0.86 7.46 11.61
N LEU A 268 -1.96 8.20 11.75
CA LEU A 268 -3.31 7.63 11.77
C LEU A 268 -3.66 6.91 10.46
N LEU A 269 -3.24 7.45 9.31
CA LEU A 269 -3.45 6.82 8.00
C LEU A 269 -2.74 5.48 7.86
N MET A 270 -1.58 5.31 8.48
CA MET A 270 -0.83 4.04 8.47
C MET A 270 -1.35 3.08 9.53
N TRP A 271 -1.61 3.59 10.73
CA TRP A 271 -2.00 2.78 11.88
C TRP A 271 -3.37 2.12 11.68
N TYR A 272 -4.38 2.86 11.22
CA TYR A 272 -5.76 2.35 11.22
C TYR A 272 -5.97 1.14 10.28
N PRO A 273 -5.53 1.16 9.00
CA PRO A 273 -5.63 -0.02 8.14
C PRO A 273 -4.88 -1.23 8.71
N GLN A 274 -3.67 -1.04 9.24
CA GLN A 274 -2.91 -2.15 9.83
C GLN A 274 -3.61 -2.72 11.05
N ARG A 275 -4.19 -1.87 11.90
CA ARG A 275 -4.94 -2.30 13.08
C ARG A 275 -6.17 -3.12 12.71
N MET A 276 -6.82 -2.79 11.59
CA MET A 276 -7.99 -3.50 11.07
C MET A 276 -7.63 -4.80 10.34
N LEU A 277 -6.46 -4.87 9.70
CA LEU A 277 -6.03 -6.03 8.91
C LEU A 277 -5.22 -7.06 9.69
N GLY A 278 -4.67 -6.69 10.86
CA GLY A 278 -3.73 -7.51 11.61
C GLY A 278 -2.29 -7.44 11.06
N SER A 279 -1.40 -8.29 11.56
CA SER A 279 0.04 -8.28 11.23
C SER A 279 0.42 -9.06 9.98
N ASP A 280 -0.45 -9.96 9.51
CA ASP A 280 -0.07 -11.04 8.58
C ASP A 280 -0.52 -10.79 7.13
N VAL A 281 -1.23 -9.69 6.87
CA VAL A 281 -1.81 -9.39 5.56
C VAL A 281 -0.91 -8.44 4.77
N ARG A 282 -0.68 -8.72 3.48
CA ARG A 282 0.01 -7.81 2.55
C ARG A 282 -1.01 -6.97 1.77
N ILE A 283 -0.94 -5.64 1.91
CA ILE A 283 -1.86 -4.73 1.21
C ILE A 283 -1.46 -4.58 -0.25
N SER A 284 -2.34 -5.02 -1.14
CA SER A 284 -2.17 -4.95 -2.59
C SER A 284 -3.54 -4.85 -3.27
N THR A 285 -3.56 -4.33 -4.50
CA THR A 285 -4.79 -4.33 -5.30
C THR A 285 -5.05 -5.73 -5.87
N THR A 286 -6.31 -6.07 -6.13
CA THR A 286 -6.66 -7.37 -6.73
C THR A 286 -5.91 -7.59 -8.05
N ALA A 287 -5.78 -6.55 -8.87
CA ALA A 287 -5.02 -6.61 -10.11
C ALA A 287 -3.53 -6.91 -9.90
N ALA A 288 -2.90 -6.39 -8.84
CA ALA A 288 -1.51 -6.69 -8.52
C ALA A 288 -1.33 -8.13 -8.04
N ILE A 289 -2.30 -8.66 -7.27
CA ILE A 289 -2.32 -10.07 -6.85
C ILE A 289 -2.47 -10.96 -8.09
N THR A 290 -3.43 -10.66 -8.98
CA THR A 290 -3.61 -11.40 -10.23
C THR A 290 -2.36 -11.35 -11.10
N ALA A 291 -1.73 -10.17 -11.26
CA ALA A 291 -0.48 -10.05 -12.01
C ALA A 291 0.69 -10.83 -11.36
N GLU A 292 0.77 -10.87 -10.02
CA GLU A 292 1.76 -11.67 -9.30
C GLU A 292 1.51 -13.17 -9.49
N ILE A 293 0.23 -13.60 -9.50
CA ILE A 293 -0.19 -14.96 -9.84
C ILE A 293 0.17 -15.29 -11.29
N GLU A 294 -0.13 -14.42 -12.25
CA GLU A 294 0.22 -14.63 -13.67
C GLU A 294 1.74 -14.66 -13.91
N LEU A 295 2.50 -13.79 -13.24
CA LEU A 295 3.97 -13.75 -13.30
C LEU A 295 4.62 -14.97 -12.64
N SER A 296 4.03 -15.48 -11.56
CA SER A 296 4.50 -16.69 -10.87
C SER A 296 4.09 -17.97 -11.60
N GLN A 297 2.93 -17.97 -12.28
CA GLN A 297 2.51 -19.04 -13.19
C GLN A 297 3.46 -19.18 -14.39
N GLY A 298 4.11 -18.10 -14.83
CA GLY A 298 5.22 -18.17 -15.81
C GLY A 298 6.48 -18.91 -15.32
N LYS A 299 6.52 -19.33 -14.05
CA LYS A 299 7.59 -20.14 -13.44
C LYS A 299 7.07 -21.42 -12.77
N LEU A 300 5.90 -21.93 -13.16
CA LEU A 300 5.48 -23.26 -12.73
C LEU A 300 6.29 -24.32 -13.49
N LYS A 301 7.46 -24.67 -12.94
CA LYS A 301 7.83 -26.09 -12.92
C LYS A 301 6.82 -26.74 -11.98
N ILE A 302 5.75 -27.27 -12.54
CA ILE A 302 4.88 -28.20 -11.81
C ILE A 302 5.76 -29.43 -11.55
N GLU A 303 6.37 -29.49 -10.36
CA GLU A 303 6.96 -30.70 -9.78
C GLU A 303 5.86 -31.56 -9.15
N ASP A 304 4.68 -31.64 -9.79
CA ASP A 304 3.78 -32.75 -9.52
C ASP A 304 4.35 -33.92 -10.32
N GLU A 305 5.26 -34.66 -9.68
CA GLU A 305 5.84 -35.89 -10.18
C GLU A 305 4.68 -36.82 -10.58
N ALA A 306 4.37 -36.88 -11.87
CA ALA A 306 3.49 -37.92 -12.36
C ALA A 306 4.11 -39.28 -12.03
N LYS A 307 3.27 -40.16 -11.51
CA LYS A 307 3.70 -41.46 -11.02
C LYS A 307 2.88 -42.53 -11.69
N CYS A 308 3.50 -43.68 -11.91
CA CYS A 308 2.78 -44.86 -12.35
C CYS A 308 1.86 -45.31 -11.21
N PRO A 309 0.52 -45.36 -11.39
CA PRO A 309 -0.42 -45.70 -10.33
C PRO A 309 -0.24 -47.12 -9.75
N GLU A 310 0.48 -47.99 -10.46
CA GLU A 310 0.72 -49.38 -10.05
C GLU A 310 2.04 -49.58 -9.28
N CYS A 311 3.03 -48.69 -9.43
CA CYS A 311 4.36 -48.91 -8.84
C CYS A 311 5.07 -47.65 -8.35
N ASP A 312 4.41 -46.50 -8.39
CA ASP A 312 4.93 -45.18 -8.00
C ASP A 312 6.22 -44.75 -8.72
N ALA A 313 6.60 -45.41 -9.81
CA ALA A 313 7.73 -45.00 -10.62
C ALA A 313 7.47 -43.63 -11.27
N GLU A 314 8.47 -42.74 -11.19
CA GLU A 314 8.40 -41.40 -11.78
C GLU A 314 8.21 -41.48 -13.30
N VAL A 315 7.31 -40.63 -13.80
CA VAL A 315 6.97 -40.48 -15.21
C VAL A 315 7.33 -39.05 -15.63
N GLU A 316 8.20 -38.93 -16.62
CA GLU A 316 8.55 -37.62 -17.19
C GLU A 316 7.39 -37.09 -18.06
N LEU A 317 6.71 -36.07 -17.57
CA LEU A 317 5.69 -35.33 -18.31
C LEU A 317 5.67 -33.86 -17.91
N GLN A 318 5.24 -33.01 -18.85
CA GLN A 318 5.13 -31.57 -18.68
C GLN A 318 3.71 -31.13 -18.99
N ARG A 319 3.20 -30.14 -18.27
CA ARG A 319 1.90 -29.53 -18.56
C ARG A 319 2.14 -28.14 -19.14
N GLU A 320 1.65 -27.92 -20.36
CA GLU A 320 1.75 -26.64 -21.07
C GLU A 320 0.76 -25.62 -20.49
N SER A 321 0.96 -24.34 -20.80
CA SER A 321 0.15 -23.21 -20.29
C SER A 321 -1.33 -23.26 -20.64
N ASP A 322 -1.70 -24.05 -21.64
CA ASP A 322 -3.08 -24.30 -22.07
C ASP A 322 -3.73 -25.51 -21.37
N GLY A 323 -3.03 -26.11 -20.42
CA GLY A 323 -3.47 -27.30 -19.68
C GLY A 323 -3.22 -28.62 -20.40
N GLN A 324 -2.63 -28.61 -21.60
CA GLN A 324 -2.31 -29.83 -22.36
C GLN A 324 -1.07 -30.53 -21.82
N LEU A 325 -1.03 -31.86 -21.94
CA LEU A 325 0.09 -32.69 -21.52
C LEU A 325 1.09 -32.87 -22.66
N SER A 326 2.35 -32.54 -22.41
CA SER A 326 3.47 -32.79 -23.29
C SER A 326 4.34 -33.94 -22.78
N VAL A 327 4.68 -34.85 -23.69
CA VAL A 327 5.39 -36.11 -23.41
C VAL A 327 6.70 -36.16 -24.19
N PRO A 328 7.72 -36.88 -23.70
CA PRO A 328 8.99 -37.00 -24.39
C PRO A 328 8.85 -37.80 -25.70
N CYS A 329 9.70 -37.46 -26.68
CA CYS A 329 9.75 -38.17 -27.95
C CYS A 329 10.29 -39.60 -27.77
N PRO A 330 9.69 -40.64 -28.39
CA PRO A 330 10.11 -42.03 -28.21
C PRO A 330 11.45 -42.37 -28.88
N ASN A 331 11.93 -41.53 -29.81
CA ASN A 331 13.15 -41.75 -30.57
C ASN A 331 14.37 -41.25 -29.79
N GLU A 332 15.37 -42.11 -29.58
CA GLU A 332 16.60 -41.81 -28.82
C GLU A 332 17.39 -40.61 -29.38
N SER A 333 17.23 -40.28 -30.67
CA SER A 333 17.84 -39.10 -31.29
C SER A 333 17.19 -37.77 -30.89
N CYS A 334 16.04 -37.80 -30.19
CA CYS A 334 15.23 -36.64 -29.80
C CYS A 334 14.88 -36.63 -28.30
N SER A 335 15.70 -37.27 -27.45
CA SER A 335 15.43 -37.50 -26.02
C SER A 335 15.06 -36.25 -25.19
N ASN A 336 15.51 -35.06 -25.60
CA ASN A 336 15.21 -33.81 -24.89
C ASN A 336 14.02 -33.03 -25.45
N LYS A 337 13.22 -33.61 -26.36
CA LYS A 337 12.06 -32.94 -26.96
C LYS A 337 10.75 -33.43 -26.37
N PHE A 338 10.00 -32.50 -25.82
CA PHE A 338 8.61 -32.69 -25.38
C PHE A 338 7.65 -32.17 -26.45
N GLY A 339 6.48 -32.79 -26.56
CA GLY A 339 5.42 -32.31 -27.42
C GLY A 339 4.06 -32.87 -27.03
N ILE A 340 3.02 -32.19 -27.46
CA ILE A 340 1.64 -32.51 -27.13
C ILE A 340 1.29 -33.91 -27.65
N ILE A 341 0.61 -34.70 -26.82
CA ILE A 341 0.14 -36.03 -27.14
C ILE A 341 -0.58 -36.06 -28.52
N GLY A 342 -0.18 -36.98 -29.40
CA GLY A 342 -0.79 -37.15 -30.72
C GLY A 342 -0.31 -36.18 -31.81
N THR A 343 0.53 -35.19 -31.47
CA THR A 343 1.19 -34.33 -32.47
C THR A 343 2.42 -35.01 -33.07
N VAL A 344 2.96 -34.43 -34.15
CA VAL A 344 4.14 -34.97 -34.85
C VAL A 344 5.38 -34.19 -34.44
N CYS A 345 6.44 -34.91 -34.06
CA CYS A 345 7.72 -34.29 -33.72
C CYS A 345 8.34 -33.60 -34.95
N SER A 346 8.77 -32.35 -34.78
CA SER A 346 9.36 -31.53 -35.84
C SER A 346 10.69 -32.05 -36.38
N VAL A 347 11.34 -32.99 -35.69
CA VAL A 347 12.67 -33.50 -36.05
C VAL A 347 12.60 -34.92 -36.62
N CYS A 348 12.07 -35.88 -35.85
CA CYS A 348 12.00 -37.28 -36.28
C CYS A 348 10.74 -37.61 -37.07
N LYS A 349 9.75 -36.70 -37.15
CA LYS A 349 8.44 -36.89 -37.80
C LYS A 349 7.62 -38.07 -37.24
N GLU A 350 8.02 -38.63 -36.10
CA GLU A 350 7.22 -39.61 -35.37
C GLU A 350 6.15 -38.92 -34.53
N LYS A 351 5.06 -39.63 -34.24
CA LYS A 351 3.99 -39.12 -33.39
C LYS A 351 4.38 -39.26 -31.92
N PHE A 352 4.08 -38.24 -31.13
CA PHE A 352 4.19 -38.35 -29.68
C PHE A 352 3.19 -39.40 -29.15
N PRO A 353 3.65 -40.33 -28.30
CA PRO A 353 2.84 -41.46 -27.85
C PRO A 353 1.68 -41.01 -26.97
N THR A 354 0.53 -41.66 -27.12
CA THR A 354 -0.66 -41.44 -26.28
C THR A 354 -0.67 -42.30 -25.02
N ARG A 355 0.22 -43.29 -24.95
CA ARG A 355 0.31 -44.26 -23.86
C ARG A 355 1.74 -44.35 -23.34
N PHE A 356 1.83 -44.50 -22.03
CA PHE A 356 3.04 -44.72 -21.27
C PHE A 356 3.22 -46.21 -21.01
N GLU A 357 4.42 -46.73 -21.28
CA GLU A 357 4.83 -48.08 -20.91
C GLU A 357 5.83 -47.97 -19.76
N CYS A 358 5.42 -48.43 -18.57
CA CYS A 358 6.27 -48.33 -17.39
C CYS A 358 7.38 -49.38 -17.45
N LYS A 359 8.65 -48.94 -17.45
CA LYS A 359 9.81 -49.85 -17.43
C LYS A 359 9.96 -50.63 -16.12
N SER A 360 9.36 -50.15 -15.03
CA SER A 360 9.47 -50.77 -13.69
C SER A 360 8.47 -51.90 -13.48
N CYS A 361 7.22 -51.75 -13.91
CA CYS A 361 6.16 -52.76 -13.70
C CYS A 361 5.57 -53.34 -15.00
N GLY A 362 5.98 -52.86 -16.18
CA GLY A 362 5.58 -53.41 -17.49
C GLY A 362 4.13 -53.13 -17.89
N VAL A 363 3.43 -52.25 -17.17
CA VAL A 363 2.05 -51.86 -17.49
C VAL A 363 2.01 -50.80 -18.59
N ASN A 364 0.99 -50.87 -19.44
CA ASN A 364 0.74 -49.94 -20.52
C ASN A 364 -0.53 -49.16 -20.22
N LEU A 365 -0.38 -47.87 -19.87
CA LEU A 365 -1.43 -46.99 -19.39
C LEU A 365 -1.51 -45.73 -20.25
N PRO A 366 -2.68 -45.11 -20.44
CA PRO A 366 -2.78 -43.74 -20.92
C PRO A 366 -1.95 -42.77 -20.05
N TYR A 367 -1.28 -41.78 -20.67
CA TYR A 367 -0.52 -40.76 -19.93
C TYR A 367 -1.40 -39.95 -18.95
N ILE A 368 -2.69 -39.80 -19.25
CA ILE A 368 -3.63 -39.09 -18.39
C ILE A 368 -3.81 -39.77 -17.02
N ASP A 369 -3.69 -41.10 -16.95
CA ASP A 369 -3.85 -41.87 -15.71
C ASP A 369 -2.62 -41.81 -14.81
N CYS A 370 -1.51 -41.23 -15.29
CA CYS A 370 -0.29 -41.00 -14.52
C CYS A 370 -0.29 -39.62 -13.83
N VAL A 371 -1.26 -38.76 -14.15
CA VAL A 371 -1.42 -37.44 -13.55
C VAL A 371 -2.34 -37.57 -12.33
N PRO A 372 -1.94 -37.11 -11.14
CA PRO A 372 -2.82 -37.14 -9.98
C PRO A 372 -4.06 -36.26 -10.23
N ASP A 373 -5.26 -36.80 -9.93
CA ASP A 373 -6.51 -36.05 -9.93
C ASP A 373 -6.47 -34.97 -8.85
N LEU A 374 -6.03 -33.77 -9.22
CA LEU A 374 -6.03 -32.58 -8.36
C LEU A 374 -7.37 -31.83 -8.38
N GLU A 375 -8.43 -32.37 -9.00
CA GLU A 375 -9.77 -31.78 -9.03
C GLU A 375 -10.80 -32.67 -8.32
N ALA A 376 -10.76 -32.72 -6.98
CA ALA A 376 -11.86 -33.31 -6.21
C ALA A 376 -11.97 -32.86 -4.73
N TRP A 377 -11.64 -31.61 -4.37
CA TRP A 377 -12.07 -30.97 -3.10
C TRP A 377 -11.65 -29.50 -3.02
#